data_AF-A0A959S6G3-F1
#
_entry.id   AF-A0A959S6G3-F1
#
_cell.length_a   1.000
_cell.length_b   1.000
_cell.length_c   1.000
_cell.angle_alpha   90.00
_cell.angle_beta   90.00
_cell.angle_gamma   90.00
#
_symmetry.space_group_name_H-M   'P 1'
#
loop_
_entity.id
_entity.type
_entity.pdbx_description
1 polymer ?
#
loop_
_entity_poly.entity_id
_entity_poly.type
_entity_poly.pdbx_seq_one_letter_code
_entity_poly.pdbx_strand_id
1 'polypeptide(L)' 'MGKTTIRYSSLVEAGFNKNYFTNFWKSGGGRVYLFCFEQGFYAIPGSNPLKYSLIQWQDYMRDDLAREE' A
#
# COMPACT_ATOMS: atom_id res chain seq x y z
N MET A 1 -2.34 2.56 -15.35
CA MET A 1 -0.88 2.38 -15.16
C MET A 1 -0.49 3.16 -13.93
N GLY A 2 0.05 2.55 -12.88
CA GLY A 2 0.31 3.27 -11.61
C GLY A 2 0.70 2.37 -10.45
N LYS A 3 1.67 1.49 -10.67
CA LYS A 3 2.28 0.67 -9.61
C LYS A 3 3.77 0.96 -9.63
N THR A 4 4.30 1.52 -8.55
CA THR A 4 5.72 1.86 -8.42
C THR A 4 6.31 1.03 -7.30
N THR A 5 7.47 0.42 -7.52
CA THR A 5 8.20 -0.28 -6.45
C THR A 5 9.34 0.59 -5.95
N ILE A 6 9.37 0.84 -4.64
CA ILE A 6 10.44 1.59 -3.97
C ILE A 6 11.07 0.76 -2.86
N ARG A 7 12.33 1.04 -2.53
CA ARG A 7 13.03 0.40 -1.41
C ARG A 7 12.51 0.95 -0.08
N TYR A 8 12.35 0.08 0.91
CA TYR A 8 11.99 0.46 2.27
C TYR A 8 12.98 1.48 2.85
N SER A 9 14.28 1.24 2.68
CA SER A 9 15.34 2.08 3.22
C SER A 9 15.21 3.52 2.75
N SER A 10 15.00 3.74 1.45
CA SER A 10 14.88 5.07 0.87
C SER A 10 13.67 5.85 1.40
N LEU A 11 12.56 5.16 1.70
CA LEU A 11 11.42 5.80 2.34
C LEU A 11 11.75 6.21 3.79
N VAL A 12 12.40 5.32 4.56
CA VAL A 12 12.78 5.62 5.94
C VAL A 12 13.79 6.77 6.02
N GLU A 13 14.75 6.82 5.10
CA GLU A 13 15.71 7.93 4.97
C GLU A 13 15.00 9.27 4.70
N ALA A 14 13.88 9.24 3.97
CA ALA A 14 13.04 10.41 3.72
C ALA A 14 12.06 10.74 4.87
N GLY A 15 12.10 9.99 5.99
CA GLY A 15 11.24 10.20 7.16
C GLY A 15 9.89 9.48 7.13
N PHE A 16 9.68 8.51 6.22
CA PHE A 16 8.46 7.72 6.16
C PHE A 16 8.29 6.82 7.39
N ASN A 17 7.09 6.83 7.97
CA ASN A 17 6.72 5.96 9.09
C ASN A 17 5.53 5.06 8.72
N LYS A 18 5.80 3.77 8.49
CA LYS A 18 4.80 2.75 8.15
C LYS A 18 3.67 2.56 9.18
N ASN A 19 3.87 3.02 10.42
CA ASN A 19 2.87 2.89 11.49
C ASN A 19 1.76 3.95 11.40
N TYR A 20 1.93 4.97 10.55
CA TYR A 20 0.94 6.00 10.32
C TYR A 20 0.21 5.73 9.00
N PHE A 21 -1.05 5.30 9.11
CA PHE A 21 -1.96 5.13 7.98
C PHE A 21 -3.37 5.51 8.43
N THR A 22 -4.18 6.03 7.50
CA THR A 22 -5.56 6.43 7.77
C THR A 22 -6.53 5.30 7.46
N ASN A 23 -6.26 4.52 6.41
CA ASN A 23 -7.13 3.47 5.92
C ASN A 23 -6.32 2.24 5.52
N PHE A 24 -7.00 1.11 5.37
CA PHE A 24 -6.43 -0.08 4.76
C PHE A 24 -7.43 -0.65 3.76
N TRP A 25 -6.92 -1.31 2.73
CA TRP A 25 -7.74 -2.05 1.78
C TRP A 25 -7.14 -3.44 1.61
N LYS A 26 -7.99 -4.46 1.69
CA LYS A 26 -7.60 -5.84 1.47
C LYS A 26 -8.04 -6.23 0.07
N SER A 27 -7.09 -6.59 -0.77
CA SER A 27 -7.40 -7.19 -2.06
C SER A 27 -8.03 -8.57 -1.86
N GLY A 28 -8.97 -8.96 -2.74
CA GLY A 28 -9.51 -10.32 -2.78
C GLY A 28 -8.44 -11.44 -2.86
N GLY A 29 -7.21 -11.13 -3.29
CA GLY A 29 -6.06 -12.05 -3.23
C GLY A 29 -5.36 -12.14 -1.86
N GLY A 30 -5.95 -11.59 -0.80
CA GLY A 30 -5.42 -11.61 0.58
C GLY A 30 -4.31 -10.61 0.87
N ARG A 31 -3.98 -9.70 -0.06
CA ARG A 31 -2.95 -8.67 0.13
C ARG A 31 -3.54 -7.46 0.83
N VAL A 32 -2.92 -7.02 1.93
CA VAL A 32 -3.35 -5.85 2.70
C VAL A 32 -2.52 -4.64 2.34
N TYR A 33 -3.14 -3.63 1.77
CA TYR A 33 -2.53 -2.34 1.44
C TYR A 33 -2.88 -1.33 2.53
N LEU A 34 -1.88 -0.66 3.08
CA LEU A 34 -2.05 0.42 4.06
C LEU A 34 -2.00 1.75 3.33
N PHE A 35 -2.93 2.66 3.63
CA PHE A 35 -3.08 3.93 2.94
C PHE A 35 -2.87 5.11 3.87
N CYS A 36 -2.06 6.07 3.42
CA CYS A 36 -1.98 7.41 3.97
C CYS A 36 -2.61 8.36 2.95
N PHE A 37 -3.81 8.85 3.24
CA PHE A 37 -4.64 9.59 2.29
C PHE A 37 -4.85 8.81 0.98
N GLU A 38 -4.33 9.33 -0.14
CA GLU A 38 -4.51 8.74 -1.47
C GLU A 38 -3.44 7.70 -1.83
N GLN A 39 -2.35 7.61 -1.05
CA GLN A 39 -1.22 6.73 -1.35
C GLN A 39 -1.25 5.48 -0.48
N GLY A 40 -1.33 4.33 -1.15
CA GLY A 40 -1.25 3.00 -0.56
C GLY A 40 0.14 2.41 -0.69
N PHE A 41 0.58 1.69 0.32
CA PHE A 41 1.82 0.92 0.31
C PHE A 41 1.56 -0.52 0.76
N TYR A 42 2.29 -1.45 0.13
CA TYR A 42 2.26 -2.87 0.46
C TYR A 42 3.68 -3.43 0.52
N ALA A 43 4.02 -4.06 1.64
CA ALA A 43 5.31 -4.75 1.79
C ALA A 43 5.33 -5.96 0.86
N ILE A 44 6.34 -6.08 0.00
CA ILE A 44 6.51 -7.25 -0.85
C ILE A 44 7.22 -8.33 -0.01
N PRO A 45 6.52 -9.38 0.47
CA PRO A 45 7.15 -10.43 1.25
C PRO A 45 8.20 -11.16 0.39
N GLY A 46 9.34 -11.49 1.01
CA GLY A 46 10.45 -12.19 0.33
C GLY A 46 11.37 -11.31 -0.52
N SER A 47 11.13 -9.99 -0.62
CA SER A 47 12.09 -9.08 -1.26
C SER A 47 13.30 -8.84 -0.36
N ASN A 48 14.51 -9.03 -0.89
CA ASN A 48 15.76 -8.63 -0.26
C ASN A 48 16.59 -7.74 -1.21
N PRO A 49 16.80 -6.44 -0.93
CA PRO A 49 16.31 -5.71 0.25
C PRO A 49 14.78 -5.54 0.23
N LEU A 50 14.19 -5.26 1.40
CA LEU A 50 12.74 -5.05 1.56
C LEU A 50 12.26 -3.93 0.62
N LYS A 51 11.20 -4.22 -0.15
CA LYS A 51 10.59 -3.29 -1.09
C LYS A 51 9.12 -3.09 -0.76
N TYR A 52 8.65 -1.87 -1.03
CA TYR A 52 7.24 -1.53 -1.01
C TYR A 52 6.71 -1.35 -2.43
N SER A 53 5.51 -1.85 -2.65
CA SER A 53 4.70 -1.49 -3.81
C SER A 53 3.82 -0.31 -3.42
N LEU A 54 4.00 0.81 -4.09
CA LEU A 54 3.18 2.01 -3.97
C LEU A 54 2.07 1.96 -5.03
N ILE A 55 0.85 2.23 -4.56
CA ILE A 55 -0.35 2.34 -5.39
C ILE A 55 -1.08 3.62 -5.01
N GLN A 56 -1.86 4.18 -5.92
CA GLN A 56 -2.82 5.22 -5.59
C GLN A 56 -4.21 4.61 -5.42
N TRP A 57 -5.02 5.19 -4.54
CA TRP A 57 -6.42 4.83 -4.41
C TRP A 57 -7.11 4.90 -5.77
N GLN A 58 -7.96 3.93 -6.08
CA GLN A 58 -8.72 3.85 -7.33
C GLN A 58 -10.20 3.76 -6.99
N ASP A 59 -11.07 4.31 -7.83
CA ASP A 59 -12.52 4.33 -7.57
C ASP A 59 -13.09 2.93 -7.31
N TYR A 60 -12.63 1.92 -8.05
CA TYR A 60 -13.10 0.53 -7.86
C TYR A 60 -12.78 -0.05 -6.46
N MET A 61 -11.78 0.48 -5.74
CA MET A 61 -11.47 0.02 -4.37
C MET A 61 -12.57 0.42 -3.39
N ARG A 62 -13.28 1.52 -3.68
CA ARG A 62 -14.47 1.91 -2.92
C ARG A 62 -15.61 0.93 -3.14
N ASP A 63 -15.83 0.55 -4.40
CA ASP A 63 -16.86 -0.44 -4.76
C ASP A 63 -16.55 -1.82 -4.17
N ASP A 64 -15.27 -2.17 -4.06
CA ASP A 64 -14.82 -3.43 -3.47
C ASP A 64 -15.13 -3.48 -1.96
N LEU A 65 -14.82 -2.41 -1.23
CA LEU A 65 -15.16 -2.29 0.20
C LEU A 65 -16.67 -2.37 0.44
N ALA A 66 -17.48 -1.72 -0.41
CA ALA A 66 -18.94 -1.72 -0.28
C ALA A 66 -19.59 -3.09 -0.55
N ARG A 67 -18.86 -4.05 -1.12
CA ARG A 67 -19.33 -5.43 -1.33
C ARG A 67 -18.94 -6.39 -0.21
N GLU A 68 -18.04 -5.98 0.68
CA GLU A 68 -17.62 -6.79 1.85
C GLU A 68 -18.45 -6.47 3.12
N GLU A 69 -19.35 -5.48 3.10
CA GLU A 69 -20.39 -5.23 4.13
C GLU A 69 -21.71 -5.95 3.80
#